data_AF-A0A927XPM7-F1
#
_entry.id   AF-A0A927XPM7-F1
#
_cell.length_a   1.000
_cell.length_b   1.000
_cell.length_c   1.000
_cell.angle_alpha   90.00
_cell.angle_beta   90.00
_cell.angle_gamma   90.00
#
_symmetry.space_group_name_H-M   'P 1'
#
loop_
_entity.id
_entity.type
_entity.pdbx_description
1 polymer ?
#
loop_
_entity_poly.entity_id
_entity_poly.type
_entity_poly.pdbx_seq_one_letter_code
_entity_poly.pdbx_strand_id
1 'polypeptide(L)'
;MKNNKSLIAIVLAMVLLLGGASAVYGWLGDSAAPDALVLTGSAKAEDEAAADEHNQTKPNAENAGDSVSADHTHEDEHAHDHDHEEDHVHLAPDFTVYDKDGNEVNLSSFFGKPIVLNFWASWCPPCRMEMPDFNEKYLELGDEVHFLMVNMTTGRETKQSAQEFIQEENFSFPIYFDTNQDAAITYSAYSLPTTYFINSEGEAVAQATGAIDIDTLQRGIDMIMP
;
A
#
# COMPACT_ATOMS: atom_id res chain seq x y z
N MET A 1 27.26 -52.97 18.58
CA MET A 1 27.00 -52.26 17.31
C MET A 1 25.54 -52.47 16.89
N LYS A 2 24.63 -51.50 17.10
CA LYS A 2 23.23 -51.64 16.65
C LYS A 2 22.53 -50.32 16.26
N ASN A 3 23.10 -49.17 16.60
CA ASN A 3 22.40 -47.88 16.63
C ASN A 3 22.45 -47.10 15.29
N ASN A 4 23.43 -47.41 14.42
CA ASN A 4 23.63 -46.72 13.13
C ASN A 4 22.44 -46.90 12.17
N LYS A 5 21.86 -48.10 12.10
CA LYS A 5 20.64 -48.33 11.28
C LYS A 5 19.45 -47.48 11.73
N SER A 6 19.32 -47.24 13.04
CA SER A 6 18.24 -46.39 13.57
C SER A 6 18.49 -44.90 13.29
N LEU A 7 19.73 -44.42 13.39
CA LEU A 7 20.07 -43.04 13.01
C LEU A 7 19.78 -42.78 11.53
N ILE A 8 20.18 -43.69 10.63
CA ILE A 8 19.96 -43.55 9.19
C ILE A 8 18.46 -43.46 8.87
N ALA A 9 17.62 -44.27 9.52
CA ALA A 9 16.17 -44.21 9.35
C ALA A 9 15.57 -42.87 9.82
N ILE A 10 16.04 -42.32 10.96
CA ILE A 10 15.58 -41.02 11.49
C ILE A 10 16.01 -39.86 10.57
N VAL A 11 17.25 -39.88 10.07
CA VAL A 11 17.75 -38.85 9.14
C VAL A 11 16.98 -38.88 7.83
N LEU A 12 16.71 -40.06 7.26
CA LEU A 12 15.89 -40.18 6.04
C LEU A 12 14.45 -39.69 6.26
N ALA A 13 13.85 -39.98 7.42
CA ALA A 13 12.52 -39.46 7.75
C ALA A 13 12.51 -37.92 7.88
N MET A 14 13.53 -37.32 8.50
CA MET A 14 13.66 -35.86 8.58
C MET A 14 13.87 -35.22 7.19
N VAL A 15 14.71 -35.80 6.33
CA VAL A 15 14.93 -35.29 4.97
C VAL A 15 13.64 -35.37 4.14
N LEU A 16 12.86 -36.45 4.26
CA LEU A 16 11.55 -36.56 3.58
C LEU A 16 10.51 -35.58 4.12
N LEU A 17 10.47 -35.34 5.43
CA LEU A 17 9.57 -34.35 6.04
C LEU A 17 9.93 -32.91 5.62
N LEU A 18 11.22 -32.55 5.64
CA LEU A 18 11.68 -31.21 5.26
C LEU A 18 11.56 -30.96 3.75
N GLY A 19 11.89 -31.94 2.92
CA GLY A 19 11.72 -31.86 1.47
C GLY A 19 10.25 -31.83 1.06
N GLY A 20 9.41 -32.65 1.70
CA GLY A 20 7.96 -32.64 1.50
C GLY A 20 7.32 -31.31 1.93
N ALA A 21 7.73 -30.75 3.06
CA ALA A 21 7.29 -29.42 3.49
C ALA A 21 7.68 -28.35 2.47
N SER A 22 8.94 -28.34 1.98
CA SER A 22 9.41 -27.35 1.00
C SER A 22 8.61 -27.41 -0.31
N ALA A 23 8.26 -28.61 -0.79
CA ALA A 23 7.43 -28.77 -1.98
C ALA A 23 5.99 -28.28 -1.77
N VAL A 24 5.40 -28.52 -0.60
CA VAL A 24 4.05 -28.04 -0.25
C VAL A 24 4.02 -26.52 -0.06
N TYR A 25 5.05 -25.92 0.56
CA TYR A 25 5.16 -24.47 0.68
C TYR A 25 5.31 -23.77 -0.67
N GLY A 26 6.09 -24.35 -1.60
CA GLY A 26 6.17 -23.84 -2.98
C GLY A 26 4.82 -23.86 -3.68
N TRP A 27 4.08 -24.98 -3.58
CA TRP A 27 2.77 -25.12 -4.23
C TRP A 27 1.66 -24.24 -3.61
N LEU A 28 1.68 -24.01 -2.29
CA LEU A 28 0.76 -23.06 -1.66
C LEU A 28 1.08 -21.60 -2.02
N GLY A 29 2.36 -21.23 -2.17
CA GLY A 29 2.75 -19.88 -2.57
C GLY A 29 2.20 -19.48 -3.94
N ASP A 30 2.33 -20.39 -4.91
CA ASP A 30 1.80 -20.27 -6.28
C ASP A 30 0.26 -20.09 -6.33
N SER A 31 -0.44 -20.53 -5.28
CA SER A 31 -1.91 -20.56 -5.19
C SER A 31 -2.48 -19.43 -4.34
N ALA A 32 -1.64 -18.53 -3.82
CA ALA A 32 -2.00 -17.57 -2.77
C ALA A 32 -1.33 -16.19 -2.91
N ALA A 33 -1.15 -15.72 -4.14
CA ALA A 33 -1.15 -14.28 -4.39
C ALA A 33 -2.58 -13.78 -4.08
N PRO A 34 -2.80 -12.92 -3.07
CA PRO A 34 -4.07 -12.22 -2.94
C PRO A 34 -4.25 -11.28 -4.14
N ASP A 35 -5.49 -10.84 -4.43
CA ASP A 35 -5.68 -9.70 -5.31
C ASP A 35 -4.96 -8.49 -4.70
N ALA A 36 -3.80 -8.14 -5.26
CA ALA A 36 -2.88 -7.20 -4.63
C ALA A 36 -3.41 -5.75 -4.66
N LEU A 37 -4.39 -5.46 -5.53
CA LEU A 37 -5.04 -4.16 -5.66
C LEU A 37 -6.17 -4.02 -4.62
N VAL A 38 -5.93 -3.18 -3.61
CA VAL A 38 -6.94 -2.73 -2.64
C VAL A 38 -7.52 -1.40 -3.11
N LEU A 39 -8.85 -1.28 -3.16
CA LEU A 39 -9.53 -0.02 -3.44
C LEU A 39 -9.41 0.93 -2.24
N THR A 40 -8.89 2.13 -2.49
CA THR A 40 -8.62 3.17 -1.49
C THR A 40 -9.87 3.62 -0.72
N GLY A 41 -11.02 3.71 -1.40
CA GLY A 41 -12.30 4.08 -0.81
C GLY A 41 -13.03 2.97 -0.05
N SER A 42 -12.50 1.73 0.00
CA SER A 42 -13.20 0.57 0.59
C SER A 42 -12.94 0.38 2.10
N ALA A 43 -12.35 1.35 2.80
CA ALA A 43 -11.89 1.22 4.18
C ALA A 43 -13.01 1.46 5.23
N LYS A 44 -14.01 0.58 5.30
CA LYS A 44 -15.10 0.68 6.30
C LYS A 44 -14.73 0.07 7.66
N ALA A 45 -14.22 0.94 8.54
CA ALA A 45 -14.26 0.85 10.01
C ALA A 45 -13.86 -0.48 10.68
N GLU A 46 -12.60 -0.59 11.11
CA GLU A 46 -12.20 -1.42 12.27
C GLU A 46 -11.93 -0.52 13.50
N ASP A 47 -12.99 0.04 14.09
CA ASP A 47 -12.98 0.54 15.47
C ASP A 47 -13.97 -0.27 16.31
N GLU A 48 -13.48 -1.35 16.93
CA GLU A 48 -14.16 -1.99 18.06
C GLU A 48 -13.19 -2.16 19.26
N ALA A 49 -13.08 -1.07 20.03
CA ALA A 49 -13.19 -1.06 21.49
C ALA A 49 -12.68 -2.30 22.29
N ALA A 50 -11.52 -2.14 22.95
CA ALA A 50 -11.03 -3.07 23.98
C ALA A 50 -11.07 -2.44 25.39
N ALA A 51 -12.21 -2.64 26.07
CA ALA A 51 -12.46 -2.62 27.54
C ALA A 51 -11.66 -1.67 28.49
N ASP A 52 -12.40 -0.79 29.17
CA ASP A 52 -12.04 -0.18 30.46
C ASP A 52 -12.01 -1.22 31.60
N GLU A 53 -10.95 -1.22 32.42
CA GLU A 53 -11.02 -1.72 33.79
C GLU A 53 -10.33 -0.79 34.82
N HIS A 54 -11.15 -0.36 35.78
CA HIS A 54 -10.77 -0.04 37.16
C HIS A 54 -9.79 1.11 37.46
N ASN A 55 -10.37 2.26 37.83
CA ASN A 55 -10.11 2.79 39.18
C ASN A 55 -11.36 3.44 39.81
N GLN A 56 -11.69 3.09 41.05
CA GLN A 56 -12.82 3.66 41.80
C GLN A 56 -12.35 4.63 42.88
N THR A 57 -12.81 5.89 42.85
CA THR A 57 -12.91 6.76 44.05
C THR A 57 -14.03 7.79 43.89
N LYS A 58 -15.01 7.76 44.80
CA LYS A 58 -16.07 8.77 45.06
C LYS A 58 -15.70 9.51 46.37
N PRO A 59 -16.39 10.59 46.83
CA PRO A 59 -17.45 11.43 46.23
C PRO A 59 -17.02 12.94 46.20
N ASN A 60 -17.84 14.00 46.02
CA ASN A 60 -19.29 14.27 45.94
C ASN A 60 -19.50 15.53 45.02
N ALA A 61 -20.63 16.23 44.82
CA ALA A 61 -21.96 16.32 45.46
C ALA A 61 -23.04 16.88 44.49
N GLU A 62 -24.17 17.35 45.06
CA GLU A 62 -25.10 18.45 44.67
C GLU A 62 -24.81 19.26 43.39
N ASN A 63 -25.81 19.64 42.56
CA ASN A 63 -27.11 20.25 42.92
C ASN A 63 -28.25 20.02 41.88
N ALA A 64 -29.46 20.48 42.19
CA ALA A 64 -30.70 20.48 41.38
C ALA A 64 -30.68 21.47 40.17
N GLY A 65 -31.64 21.47 39.23
CA GLY A 65 -32.90 20.71 39.08
C GLY A 65 -33.80 21.22 37.93
N ASP A 66 -35.13 20.97 38.04
CA ASP A 66 -36.22 21.18 37.05
C ASP A 66 -36.13 20.33 35.74
N SER A 67 -37.16 19.66 35.20
CA SER A 67 -38.65 19.69 35.29
C SER A 67 -39.36 20.74 34.39
N VAL A 68 -40.52 20.50 33.74
CA VAL A 68 -41.31 19.27 33.50
C VAL A 68 -42.35 19.50 32.38
N SER A 69 -42.85 18.45 31.71
CA SER A 69 -44.03 18.45 30.78
C SER A 69 -43.91 19.23 29.45
N ALA A 70 -44.69 18.93 28.39
CA ALA A 70 -45.60 17.79 28.16
C ALA A 70 -45.70 17.42 26.66
N ASP A 71 -45.97 16.13 26.45
CA ASP A 71 -46.85 15.54 25.43
C ASP A 71 -47.68 16.51 24.55
N HIS A 72 -47.48 16.40 23.22
CA HIS A 72 -48.61 16.16 22.31
C HIS A 72 -48.14 15.41 21.06
N THR A 73 -48.85 14.33 20.71
CA THR A 73 -48.63 13.55 19.49
C THR A 73 -49.16 14.28 18.25
N HIS A 74 -48.41 14.23 17.16
CA HIS A 74 -48.95 14.22 15.81
C HIS A 74 -48.19 13.20 14.96
N GLU A 75 -48.94 12.40 14.21
CA GLU A 75 -48.46 11.24 13.46
C GLU A 75 -48.13 11.62 12.01
N ASP A 76 -47.29 10.80 11.37
CA ASP A 76 -47.21 10.56 9.93
C ASP A 76 -47.02 11.75 8.96
N GLU A 77 -45.76 12.19 8.79
CA GLU A 77 -45.23 12.42 7.43
C GLU A 77 -43.93 11.64 7.23
N HIS A 78 -43.99 10.55 6.46
CA HIS A 78 -42.82 9.78 6.04
C HIS A 78 -42.04 10.56 4.96
N ALA A 79 -41.17 11.47 5.40
CA ALA A 79 -40.05 11.89 4.58
C ALA A 79 -39.11 10.68 4.40
N HIS A 80 -39.02 10.16 3.18
CA HIS A 80 -37.87 9.35 2.80
C HIS A 80 -36.68 10.29 2.72
N ASP A 81 -35.86 10.31 3.78
CA ASP A 81 -34.52 10.86 3.68
C ASP A 81 -33.77 9.99 2.67
N HIS A 82 -33.49 10.56 1.50
CA HIS A 82 -32.60 9.93 0.55
C HIS A 82 -31.20 10.31 1.01
N ASP A 83 -30.60 9.42 1.81
CA ASP A 83 -29.17 9.44 2.13
C ASP A 83 -28.39 9.51 0.80
N HIS A 84 -28.05 10.73 0.40
CA HIS A 84 -27.04 10.97 -0.61
C HIS A 84 -25.71 10.64 0.07
N GLU A 85 -25.24 9.41 -0.13
CA GLU A 85 -23.84 9.07 0.05
C GLU A 85 -23.04 10.05 -0.84
N GLU A 86 -22.50 11.10 -0.24
CA GLU A 86 -21.56 11.99 -0.93
C GLU A 86 -20.30 11.19 -1.19
N ASP A 87 -20.02 10.88 -2.47
CA ASP A 87 -18.74 10.34 -2.91
C ASP A 87 -17.62 11.27 -2.42
N HIS A 88 -16.98 10.90 -1.32
CA HIS A 88 -15.91 11.66 -0.69
C HIS A 88 -14.60 11.47 -1.48
N VAL A 89 -14.54 12.15 -2.63
CA VAL A 89 -13.39 12.30 -3.54
C VAL A 89 -12.05 12.20 -2.78
N HIS A 90 -11.39 11.05 -2.92
CA HIS A 90 -10.17 10.71 -2.19
C HIS A 90 -8.93 11.23 -2.94
N LEU A 91 -8.75 12.56 -2.90
CA LEU A 91 -7.55 13.20 -3.46
C LEU A 91 -6.27 12.61 -2.84
N ALA A 92 -5.33 12.29 -3.71
CA ALA A 92 -3.98 11.84 -3.42
C ALA A 92 -3.22 12.95 -2.64
N PRO A 93 -2.78 12.72 -1.40
CA PRO A 93 -2.06 13.73 -0.63
C PRO A 93 -0.75 14.19 -1.30
N ASP A 94 -0.46 15.49 -1.31
CA ASP A 94 0.76 16.01 -1.93
C ASP A 94 2.00 15.75 -1.06
N PHE A 95 3.16 15.57 -1.69
CA PHE A 95 4.47 15.38 -1.04
C PHE A 95 5.59 15.97 -1.89
N THR A 96 6.77 16.17 -1.29
CA THR A 96 7.97 16.66 -1.97
C THR A 96 9.01 15.55 -2.16
N VAL A 97 9.48 15.34 -3.39
CA VAL A 97 10.65 14.52 -3.72
C VAL A 97 11.66 15.32 -4.53
N TYR A 98 12.88 14.80 -4.66
CA TYR A 98 13.94 15.44 -5.43
C TYR A 98 14.20 14.71 -6.74
N ASP A 99 14.43 15.42 -7.84
CA ASP A 99 14.86 14.82 -9.10
C ASP A 99 16.36 14.41 -9.08
N LYS A 100 16.86 13.97 -10.25
CA LYS A 100 18.26 13.58 -10.48
C LYS A 100 19.27 14.72 -10.37
N ASP A 101 18.86 15.97 -10.59
CA ASP A 101 19.71 17.16 -10.54
C ASP A 101 19.64 17.86 -9.17
N GLY A 102 18.65 17.49 -8.36
CA GLY A 102 18.41 18.01 -7.00
C GLY A 102 17.31 19.05 -6.90
N ASN A 103 16.48 19.23 -7.92
CA ASN A 103 15.32 20.13 -7.87
C ASN A 103 14.17 19.48 -7.06
N GLU A 104 13.40 20.29 -6.36
CA GLU A 104 12.17 19.87 -5.66
C GLU A 104 11.03 19.67 -6.66
N VAL A 105 10.29 18.57 -6.50
CA VAL A 105 9.18 18.16 -7.34
C VAL A 105 8.05 17.65 -6.45
N ASN A 106 6.84 18.17 -6.65
CA ASN A 106 5.64 17.78 -5.90
C ASN A 106 4.80 16.77 -6.68
N LEU A 107 4.09 15.87 -5.99
CA LEU A 107 3.11 14.97 -6.63
C LEU A 107 2.06 15.77 -7.43
N SER A 108 1.56 16.86 -6.85
CA SER A 108 0.58 17.75 -7.47
C SER A 108 1.02 18.38 -8.80
N SER A 109 2.30 18.33 -9.14
CA SER A 109 2.83 18.79 -10.44
C SER A 109 2.60 17.81 -11.59
N PHE A 110 2.16 16.58 -11.32
CA PHE A 110 1.86 15.53 -12.31
C PHE A 110 0.37 15.34 -12.59
N PHE A 111 -0.53 16.02 -11.87
CA PHE A 111 -1.97 15.94 -12.09
C PHE A 111 -2.37 16.46 -13.49
N GLY A 112 -3.49 15.96 -14.02
CA GLY A 112 -3.89 16.13 -15.42
C GLY A 112 -3.50 14.96 -16.34
N LYS A 113 -2.70 14.01 -15.84
CA LYS A 113 -2.44 12.68 -16.42
C LYS A 113 -2.55 11.61 -15.32
N PRO A 114 -2.91 10.35 -15.63
CA PRO A 114 -2.83 9.25 -14.67
C PRO A 114 -1.39 9.03 -14.18
N ILE A 115 -1.23 8.57 -12.93
CA ILE A 115 0.06 8.37 -12.28
C ILE A 115 0.12 6.96 -11.65
N VAL A 116 1.17 6.22 -11.99
CA VAL A 116 1.61 5.03 -11.24
C VAL A 116 2.75 5.47 -10.33
N LEU A 117 2.46 5.59 -9.03
CA LEU A 117 3.43 5.95 -7.99
C LEU A 117 3.96 4.67 -7.34
N ASN A 118 5.26 4.41 -7.47
CA ASN A 118 5.90 3.21 -6.90
C ASN A 118 7.04 3.60 -5.95
N PHE A 119 7.01 3.04 -4.75
CA PHE A 119 8.05 3.18 -3.73
C PHE A 119 9.00 1.97 -3.79
N TRP A 120 10.29 2.23 -3.99
CA TRP A 120 11.30 1.19 -4.22
C TRP A 120 12.66 1.49 -3.56
N ALA A 121 13.57 0.50 -3.58
CA ALA A 121 14.97 0.62 -3.18
C ALA A 121 15.86 -0.34 -3.98
N SER A 122 17.13 0.01 -4.26
CA SER A 122 18.06 -0.79 -5.06
C SER A 122 18.47 -2.10 -4.38
N TRP A 123 18.47 -2.11 -3.04
CA TRP A 123 18.76 -3.30 -2.24
C TRP A 123 17.57 -4.26 -2.09
N CYS A 124 16.36 -3.87 -2.50
CA CYS A 124 15.10 -4.57 -2.22
C CYS A 124 14.85 -5.68 -3.26
N PRO A 125 14.91 -6.98 -2.90
CA PRO A 125 14.70 -8.06 -3.87
C PRO A 125 13.33 -8.05 -4.57
N PRO A 126 12.17 -7.87 -3.89
CA PRO A 126 10.89 -7.81 -4.59
C PRO A 126 10.78 -6.60 -5.52
N CYS A 127 11.27 -5.43 -5.12
CA CYS A 127 11.33 -4.24 -5.97
C CYS A 127 12.13 -4.51 -7.26
N ARG A 128 13.29 -5.19 -7.16
CA ARG A 128 14.09 -5.56 -8.34
C ARG A 128 13.39 -6.55 -9.28
N MET A 129 12.41 -7.32 -8.81
CA MET A 129 11.70 -8.30 -9.64
C MET A 129 10.56 -7.68 -10.46
N GLU A 130 9.90 -6.63 -9.96
CA GLU A 130 8.82 -5.94 -10.69
C GLU A 130 9.34 -4.87 -11.67
N MET A 131 10.52 -4.29 -11.43
CA MET A 131 11.02 -3.16 -12.23
C MET A 131 11.19 -3.43 -13.75
N PRO A 132 11.45 -4.66 -14.25
CA PRO A 132 11.33 -4.98 -15.67
C PRO A 132 9.93 -4.73 -16.25
N ASP A 133 8.88 -5.13 -15.55
CA ASP A 133 7.48 -5.00 -15.97
C ASP A 133 7.04 -3.52 -15.97
N PHE A 134 7.46 -2.76 -14.95
CA PHE A 134 7.31 -1.30 -14.91
C PHE A 134 8.08 -0.61 -16.05
N ASN A 135 9.25 -1.11 -16.44
CA ASN A 135 10.00 -0.57 -17.57
C ASN A 135 9.34 -0.90 -18.92
N GLU A 136 8.76 -2.08 -19.08
CA GLU A 136 7.99 -2.42 -20.28
C GLU A 136 6.77 -1.50 -20.41
N LYS A 137 5.96 -1.34 -19.35
CA LYS A 137 4.79 -0.45 -19.37
C LYS A 137 5.14 1.02 -19.49
N TYR A 138 6.28 1.47 -18.96
CA TYR A 138 6.78 2.84 -19.21
C TYR A 138 7.17 3.05 -20.69
N LEU A 139 7.79 2.07 -21.33
CA LEU A 139 8.16 2.16 -22.75
C LEU A 139 6.95 2.09 -23.70
N GLU A 140 5.83 1.51 -23.24
CA GLU A 140 4.55 1.49 -23.97
C GLU A 140 3.71 2.75 -23.71
N LEU A 141 3.58 3.19 -22.44
CA LEU A 141 2.57 4.15 -21.99
C LEU A 141 3.12 5.44 -21.37
N GLY A 142 4.43 5.68 -21.32
CA GLY A 142 5.02 6.85 -20.62
C GLY A 142 4.54 8.22 -21.15
N ASP A 143 4.17 8.32 -22.42
CA ASP A 143 3.56 9.52 -23.01
C ASP A 143 2.13 9.77 -22.50
N GLU A 144 1.43 8.72 -22.02
CA GLU A 144 0.03 8.74 -21.55
C GLU A 144 -0.12 8.65 -20.03
N VAL A 145 0.83 8.01 -19.33
CA VAL A 145 0.83 7.74 -17.88
C VAL A 145 2.15 8.17 -17.25
N HIS A 146 2.13 8.80 -16.07
CA HIS A 146 3.34 9.13 -15.31
C HIS A 146 3.78 7.98 -14.42
N PHE A 147 4.95 7.40 -14.71
CA PHE A 147 5.62 6.42 -13.84
C PHE A 147 6.51 7.16 -12.83
N LEU A 148 5.95 7.40 -11.64
CA LEU A 148 6.59 8.19 -10.57
C LEU A 148 7.35 7.24 -9.63
N MET A 149 8.53 6.80 -10.07
CA MET A 149 9.34 5.77 -9.40
C MET A 149 10.17 6.37 -8.25
N VAL A 150 9.56 6.48 -7.07
CA VAL A 150 10.15 7.09 -5.86
C VAL A 150 11.09 6.12 -5.14
N ASN A 151 12.38 6.41 -5.19
CA ASN A 151 13.39 5.72 -4.41
C ASN A 151 13.37 6.21 -2.95
N MET A 152 13.19 5.30 -1.99
CA MET A 152 13.29 5.60 -0.56
C MET A 152 14.76 5.78 -0.14
N THR A 153 15.31 6.97 -0.37
CA THR A 153 16.74 7.29 -0.21
C THR A 153 17.13 7.49 1.26
N THR A 154 16.95 6.46 2.08
CA THR A 154 17.18 6.48 3.53
C THR A 154 17.95 5.24 4.04
N GLY A 155 18.58 5.38 5.20
CA GLY A 155 19.27 4.30 5.92
C GLY A 155 20.49 3.74 5.20
N ARG A 156 20.28 2.73 4.34
CA ARG A 156 21.32 2.11 3.50
C ARG A 156 21.15 2.37 2.00
N GLU A 157 20.04 2.99 1.60
CA GLU A 157 19.84 3.44 0.23
C GLU A 157 20.48 4.82 0.03
N THR A 158 20.98 5.09 -1.17
CA THR A 158 21.62 6.35 -1.54
C THR A 158 21.25 6.75 -2.97
N LYS A 159 21.34 8.04 -3.31
CA LYS A 159 21.12 8.48 -4.70
C LYS A 159 22.06 7.73 -5.66
N GLN A 160 23.29 7.46 -5.23
CA GLN A 160 24.29 6.72 -6.00
C GLN A 160 23.87 5.26 -6.25
N SER A 161 23.57 4.48 -5.22
CA SER A 161 23.18 3.06 -5.36
C SER A 161 21.92 2.88 -6.21
N ALA A 162 20.96 3.81 -6.08
CA ALA A 162 19.78 3.86 -6.93
C ALA A 162 20.13 4.17 -8.41
N GLN A 163 20.96 5.19 -8.65
CA GLN A 163 21.39 5.57 -10.01
C GLN A 163 22.26 4.52 -10.69
N GLU A 164 23.17 3.87 -9.95
CA GLU A 164 24.00 2.76 -10.42
C GLU A 164 23.11 1.58 -10.84
N PHE A 165 22.16 1.18 -10.00
CA PHE A 165 21.23 0.09 -10.30
C PHE A 165 20.38 0.34 -11.57
N ILE A 166 19.79 1.54 -11.74
CA ILE A 166 19.03 1.89 -12.95
C ILE A 166 19.92 1.83 -14.22
N GLN A 167 21.19 2.21 -14.10
CA GLN A 167 22.15 2.15 -15.21
C GLN A 167 22.62 0.72 -15.52
N GLU A 168 22.81 -0.12 -14.50
CA GLU A 168 23.24 -1.52 -14.67
C GLU A 168 22.17 -2.39 -15.34
N GLU A 169 20.89 -2.25 -14.93
CA GLU A 169 19.76 -2.97 -15.54
C GLU A 169 19.21 -2.27 -16.81
N ASN A 170 19.73 -1.07 -17.14
CA ASN A 170 19.34 -0.26 -18.30
C ASN A 170 17.83 0.12 -18.33
N PHE A 171 17.24 0.45 -17.18
CA PHE A 171 15.86 0.94 -17.12
C PHE A 171 15.75 2.40 -17.61
N SER A 172 14.61 2.73 -18.21
CA SER A 172 14.39 4.00 -18.93
C SER A 172 13.40 4.97 -18.27
N PHE A 173 12.68 4.54 -17.24
CA PHE A 173 11.76 5.40 -16.48
C PHE A 173 12.50 6.47 -15.66
N PRO A 174 11.88 7.64 -15.42
CA PRO A 174 12.43 8.63 -14.49
C PRO A 174 12.37 8.11 -13.06
N ILE A 175 13.42 8.37 -12.28
CA ILE A 175 13.44 8.09 -10.84
C ILE A 175 13.57 9.37 -10.02
N TYR A 176 12.94 9.35 -8.85
CA TYR A 176 12.88 10.46 -7.90
C TYR A 176 13.38 9.98 -6.54
N PHE A 177 13.89 10.88 -5.72
CA PHE A 177 14.62 10.54 -4.49
C PHE A 177 13.92 11.17 -3.29
N ASP A 178 13.34 10.32 -2.44
CA ASP A 178 12.78 10.74 -1.15
C ASP A 178 13.89 10.73 -0.08
N THR A 179 14.71 11.78 -0.07
CA THR A 179 15.79 11.96 0.92
C THR A 179 15.29 12.46 2.27
N ASN A 180 14.06 12.96 2.35
CA ASN A 180 13.47 13.53 3.55
C ASN A 180 12.51 12.54 4.25
N GLN A 181 12.10 11.48 3.53
CA GLN A 181 11.05 10.51 3.87
C GLN A 181 9.63 11.11 3.84
N ASP A 182 9.45 12.22 3.11
CA ASP A 182 8.20 12.98 3.06
C ASP A 182 7.11 12.21 2.31
N ALA A 183 7.45 11.68 1.12
CA ALA A 183 6.56 10.84 0.32
C ALA A 183 6.26 9.51 1.03
N ALA A 184 7.29 8.85 1.57
CA ALA A 184 7.15 7.56 2.23
C ALA A 184 6.34 7.63 3.54
N ILE A 185 6.44 8.73 4.30
CA ILE A 185 5.58 8.96 5.48
C ILE A 185 4.15 9.27 5.04
N THR A 186 3.98 10.17 4.07
CA THR A 186 2.66 10.61 3.57
C THR A 186 1.84 9.44 3.01
N TYR A 187 2.49 8.50 2.31
CA TYR A 187 1.86 7.30 1.72
C TYR A 187 2.02 6.04 2.58
N SER A 188 2.45 6.17 3.84
CA SER A 188 2.64 5.05 4.77
C SER A 188 3.43 3.86 4.17
N ALA A 189 4.43 4.14 3.33
CA ALA A 189 5.21 3.17 2.56
C ALA A 189 6.27 2.47 3.43
N TYR A 190 5.84 1.88 4.54
CA TYR A 190 6.68 1.18 5.51
C TYR A 190 7.15 -0.21 5.01
N SER A 191 6.54 -0.71 3.94
CA SER A 191 6.87 -1.95 3.24
C SER A 191 7.30 -1.65 1.80
N LEU A 192 8.26 -2.43 1.29
CA LEU A 192 8.83 -2.25 -0.04
C LEU A 192 8.71 -3.53 -0.90
N PRO A 193 8.25 -3.42 -2.16
CA PRO A 193 7.69 -2.22 -2.78
C PRO A 193 6.27 -1.92 -2.27
N THR A 194 5.79 -0.70 -2.56
CA THR A 194 4.38 -0.30 -2.43
C THR A 194 4.03 0.56 -3.64
N THR A 195 2.91 0.28 -4.30
CA THR A 195 2.47 0.96 -5.52
C THR A 195 1.08 1.57 -5.32
N TYR A 196 0.87 2.78 -5.82
CA TYR A 196 -0.40 3.49 -5.83
C TYR A 196 -0.78 3.90 -7.26
N PHE A 197 -2.06 3.78 -7.57
CA PHE A 197 -2.65 4.15 -8.85
C PHE A 197 -3.55 5.37 -8.64
N ILE A 198 -3.19 6.48 -9.29
CA ILE A 198 -3.85 7.80 -9.14
C ILE A 198 -4.36 8.24 -10.52
N ASN A 199 -5.62 8.69 -10.60
CA ASN A 199 -6.22 9.12 -11.88
C ASN A 199 -5.79 10.54 -12.30
N SER A 200 -6.20 10.97 -13.50
CA SER A 200 -5.85 12.30 -14.03
C SER A 200 -6.41 13.47 -13.22
N GLU A 201 -7.41 13.25 -12.38
CA GLU A 201 -8.04 14.26 -11.53
C GLU A 201 -7.34 14.39 -10.16
N GLY A 202 -6.37 13.51 -9.89
CA GLY A 202 -5.58 13.49 -8.66
C GLY A 202 -6.17 12.63 -7.56
N GLU A 203 -7.15 11.75 -7.87
CA GLU A 203 -7.72 10.81 -6.90
C GLU A 203 -6.88 9.53 -6.82
N ALA A 204 -6.58 9.05 -5.62
CA ALA A 204 -5.97 7.73 -5.46
C ALA A 204 -7.06 6.66 -5.55
N VAL A 205 -6.97 5.75 -6.53
CA VAL A 205 -8.02 4.76 -6.86
C VAL A 205 -7.70 3.37 -6.29
N ALA A 206 -6.43 2.95 -6.36
CA ALA A 206 -6.00 1.64 -5.86
C ALA A 206 -4.58 1.67 -5.30
N GLN A 207 -4.28 0.73 -4.40
CA GLN A 207 -2.97 0.48 -3.82
C GLN A 207 -2.60 -1.00 -3.92
N ALA A 208 -1.32 -1.30 -4.17
CA ALA A 208 -0.73 -2.62 -3.95
C ALA A 208 0.46 -2.56 -2.98
N THR A 209 0.64 -3.62 -2.19
CA THR A 209 1.75 -3.76 -1.23
C THR A 209 2.47 -5.08 -1.46
N GLY A 210 3.80 -5.03 -1.60
CA GLY A 210 4.58 -6.14 -2.16
C GLY A 210 4.67 -6.03 -3.69
N ALA A 211 5.51 -6.88 -4.29
CA ALA A 211 5.75 -6.83 -5.73
C ALA A 211 4.52 -7.26 -6.54
N ILE A 212 4.26 -6.55 -7.64
CA ILE A 212 3.21 -6.87 -8.61
C ILE A 212 3.80 -7.36 -9.94
N ASP A 213 3.01 -8.13 -10.68
CA ASP A 213 3.31 -8.60 -12.03
C ASP A 213 2.72 -7.67 -13.11
N ILE A 214 3.17 -7.83 -14.35
CA ILE A 214 2.70 -7.11 -15.54
C ILE A 214 1.17 -7.06 -15.68
N ASP A 215 0.46 -8.16 -15.35
CA ASP A 215 -1.00 -8.26 -15.45
C ASP A 215 -1.69 -7.44 -14.33
N THR A 216 -1.15 -7.44 -13.11
CA THR A 216 -1.67 -6.62 -12.01
C THR A 216 -1.31 -5.15 -12.17
N LEU A 217 -0.14 -4.84 -12.72
CA LEU A 217 0.24 -3.49 -13.12
C LEU A 217 -0.69 -2.95 -14.22
N GLN A 218 -1.00 -3.76 -15.25
CA GLN A 218 -1.98 -3.38 -16.28
C GLN A 218 -3.37 -3.15 -15.68
N ARG A 219 -3.88 -4.08 -14.83
CA ARG A 219 -5.18 -3.89 -14.15
C ARG A 219 -5.24 -2.58 -13.35
N GLY A 220 -4.17 -2.22 -12.65
CA GLY A 220 -4.10 -0.96 -11.91
C GLY A 220 -4.07 0.27 -12.83
N ILE A 221 -3.41 0.19 -13.99
CA ILE A 221 -3.41 1.24 -15.02
C ILE A 221 -4.81 1.39 -15.65
N ASP A 222 -5.47 0.28 -15.99
CA ASP A 222 -6.82 0.26 -16.56
C ASP A 222 -7.87 0.92 -15.64
N MET A 223 -7.61 0.94 -14.32
CA MET A 223 -8.49 1.59 -13.32
C MET A 223 -8.29 3.10 -13.18
N ILE A 224 -7.23 3.67 -13.79
CA ILE A 224 -6.91 5.11 -13.73
C ILE A 224 -6.92 5.80 -15.09
N MET A 225 -7.20 5.06 -16.17
CA MET A 225 -7.41 5.60 -17.52
C MET A 225 -8.92 5.74 -17.84
N PRO A 226 -9.31 6.75 -18.65
CA PRO A 226 -10.71 7.04 -19.01
C PRO A 226 -11.24 6.28 -20.24
#